data_AF-X0RKM0-F1
#
_entry.id   AF-X0RKM0-F1
#
_cell.length_a   1.000
_cell.length_b   1.000
_cell.length_c   1.000
_cell.angle_alpha   90.00
_cell.angle_beta   90.00
_cell.angle_gamma   90.00
#
_symmetry.space_group_name_H-M   'P 1'
#
loop_
_entity.id
_entity.type
_entity.pdbx_description
1 polymer ?
#
loop_
_entity_poly.entity_id
_entity_poly.type
_entity_poly.pdbx_seq_one_letter_code
_entity_poly.pdbx_strand_id
1 'polypeptide(L)'
;MIRGIHHTAISTGDLQRALAFYRDLLGFETVFEAGWPAGTEVADHITGLEGSSAQLAMLRAGNTFIELFQYGSPAPGPGDPDRPVCDHGITHICLDVTDVDAEYQRLTAAGMRFHCP
;
A
#
# COMPACT_ATOMS: atom_id res chain seq x y z
N MET A 1 7.23 -25.48 0.54
CA MET A 1 8.49 -24.83 0.13
C MET A 1 8.20 -23.38 -0.24
N ILE A 2 8.92 -22.42 0.33
CA ILE A 2 8.73 -20.97 0.07
C ILE A 2 9.48 -20.59 -1.21
N ARG A 3 8.89 -19.77 -2.08
CA ARG A 3 9.45 -19.40 -3.40
C ARG A 3 9.97 -17.96 -3.47
N GLY A 4 9.52 -17.08 -2.58
CA GLY A 4 9.84 -15.65 -2.58
C GLY A 4 8.74 -14.84 -1.90
N ILE A 5 8.88 -13.52 -1.95
CA ILE A 5 7.86 -12.57 -1.48
C ILE A 5 6.88 -12.33 -2.62
N HIS A 6 5.59 -12.58 -2.38
CA HIS A 6 4.57 -12.28 -3.39
C HIS A 6 4.27 -10.78 -3.43
N HIS A 7 3.93 -10.18 -2.29
CA HIS A 7 3.50 -8.79 -2.22
C HIS A 7 3.75 -8.19 -0.83
N THR A 8 3.66 -6.87 -0.73
CA THR A 8 3.51 -6.13 0.54
C THR A 8 2.12 -5.50 0.57
N ALA A 9 1.38 -5.69 1.66
CA ALA A 9 0.06 -5.10 1.83
C ALA A 9 0.10 -3.82 2.67
N ILE A 10 -0.66 -2.80 2.27
CA ILE A 10 -0.74 -1.48 2.91
C ILE A 10 -2.21 -1.13 3.13
N SER A 11 -2.58 -0.76 4.36
CA SER A 11 -3.88 -0.19 4.66
C SER A 11 -3.84 1.33 4.53
N THR A 12 -4.87 1.90 3.89
CA THR A 12 -5.05 3.34 3.69
C THR A 12 -6.48 3.73 4.05
N GLY A 13 -6.65 4.96 4.54
CA GLY A 13 -7.98 5.56 4.72
C GLY A 13 -8.62 6.03 3.41
N ASP A 14 -7.84 6.07 2.32
CA ASP A 14 -8.29 6.52 1.00
C ASP A 14 -7.54 5.74 -0.10
N LEU A 15 -8.26 4.81 -0.74
CA LEU A 15 -7.76 3.96 -1.81
C LEU A 15 -7.52 4.75 -3.09
N GLN A 16 -8.35 5.75 -3.40
CA GLN A 16 -8.21 6.55 -4.62
C GLN A 16 -6.97 7.43 -4.55
N ARG A 17 -6.70 8.04 -3.39
CA ARG A 17 -5.45 8.77 -3.15
C ARG A 17 -4.24 7.85 -3.25
N ALA A 18 -4.32 6.64 -2.73
CA ALA A 18 -3.22 5.67 -2.82
C ALA A 18 -2.99 5.19 -4.26
N LEU A 19 -4.06 4.95 -5.04
CA LEU A 19 -3.97 4.62 -6.46
C LEU A 19 -3.35 5.77 -7.26
N ALA A 20 -3.75 7.03 -7.00
CA ALA A 20 -3.13 8.18 -7.66
C ALA A 20 -1.61 8.24 -7.42
N PHE A 21 -1.14 7.86 -6.23
CA PHE A 21 0.29 7.79 -5.94
C PHE A 21 0.96 6.57 -6.61
N TYR A 22 0.52 5.36 -6.29
CA TYR A 22 1.23 4.14 -6.71
C TYR A 22 1.03 3.82 -8.19
N ARG A 23 -0.18 3.98 -8.72
CA ARG A 23 -0.48 3.71 -10.13
C ARG A 23 -0.09 4.89 -11.01
N ASP A 24 -0.61 6.08 -10.71
CA ASP A 24 -0.48 7.20 -11.65
C ASP A 24 0.87 7.92 -11.55
N LEU A 25 1.41 8.14 -10.33
CA LEU A 25 2.68 8.84 -10.15
C LEU A 25 3.91 7.92 -10.22
N LEU A 26 3.85 6.72 -9.62
CA LEU A 26 4.95 5.74 -9.65
C LEU A 26 4.88 4.78 -10.84
N GLY A 27 3.77 4.76 -11.58
CA GLY A 27 3.64 3.95 -12.80
C GLY A 27 3.39 2.47 -12.56
N PHE A 28 2.94 2.06 -11.36
CA PHE A 28 2.59 0.66 -11.13
C PHE A 28 1.29 0.30 -11.86
N GLU A 29 1.14 -0.97 -12.21
CA GLU A 29 0.01 -1.42 -13.03
C GLU A 29 -1.05 -2.09 -12.17
N THR A 30 -2.31 -1.69 -12.28
CA THR A 30 -3.42 -2.42 -11.66
C THR A 30 -3.55 -3.80 -12.27
N VAL A 31 -3.43 -4.83 -11.44
CA VAL A 31 -3.59 -6.23 -11.82
C VAL A 31 -5.04 -6.66 -11.63
N PHE A 32 -5.61 -6.32 -10.47
CA PHE A 32 -7.03 -6.50 -10.20
C PHE A 32 -7.48 -5.55 -9.09
N GLU A 33 -8.78 -5.31 -9.06
CA GLU A 33 -9.50 -4.60 -8.01
C GLU A 33 -10.60 -5.52 -7.48
N ALA A 34 -10.82 -5.48 -6.17
CA ALA A 34 -11.83 -6.29 -5.52
C ALA A 34 -12.36 -5.58 -4.27
N GLY A 35 -13.31 -6.21 -3.62
CA GLY A 35 -13.79 -5.79 -2.32
C GLY A 35 -14.80 -6.78 -1.78
N TRP A 36 -15.11 -6.65 -0.50
CA TRP A 36 -16.13 -7.44 0.15
C TRP A 36 -16.98 -6.58 1.10
N PRO A 37 -18.30 -6.85 1.17
CA PRO A 37 -19.16 -6.23 2.18
C PRO A 37 -19.03 -6.95 3.54
N ALA A 38 -19.54 -6.29 4.59
CA ALA A 38 -19.68 -6.89 5.92
C ALA A 38 -20.51 -8.17 5.88
N GLY A 39 -20.14 -9.13 6.74
CA GLY A 39 -20.77 -10.46 6.79
C GLY A 39 -20.22 -11.46 5.77
N THR A 40 -19.13 -11.11 5.07
CA THR A 40 -18.41 -12.06 4.22
C THR A 40 -17.50 -12.96 5.08
N GLU A 41 -18.04 -14.09 5.56
CA GLU A 41 -17.36 -14.98 6.53
C GLU A 41 -15.94 -15.37 6.12
N VAL A 42 -15.72 -15.68 4.83
CA VAL A 42 -14.38 -16.05 4.34
C VAL A 42 -13.38 -14.90 4.45
N ALA A 43 -13.80 -13.65 4.26
CA ALA A 43 -12.93 -12.49 4.40
C ALA A 43 -12.59 -12.22 5.87
N ASP A 44 -13.58 -12.36 6.76
CA ASP A 44 -13.39 -12.28 8.21
C ASP A 44 -12.38 -13.33 8.70
N HIS A 45 -12.50 -14.57 8.24
CA HIS A 45 -11.54 -15.62 8.57
C HIS A 45 -10.13 -15.36 8.02
N ILE A 46 -10.00 -14.87 6.79
CA ILE A 46 -8.69 -14.56 6.18
C ILE A 46 -8.00 -13.39 6.90
N THR A 47 -8.77 -12.36 7.24
CA THR A 47 -8.24 -11.12 7.86
C THR A 47 -8.12 -11.21 9.38
N GLY A 48 -8.78 -12.18 10.01
CA GLY A 48 -8.87 -12.29 11.47
C GLY A 48 -9.73 -11.20 12.10
N LEU A 49 -10.68 -10.65 11.35
CA LEU A 49 -11.61 -9.60 11.78
C LEU A 49 -13.05 -10.14 11.82
N GLU A 50 -13.95 -9.41 12.50
CA GLU A 50 -15.38 -9.73 12.54
C GLU A 50 -16.18 -8.62 11.87
N GLY A 51 -17.10 -8.98 10.97
CA GLY A 51 -17.94 -8.04 10.25
C GLY A 51 -17.15 -7.11 9.33
N SER A 52 -16.06 -7.60 8.74
CA SER A 52 -15.14 -6.76 7.98
C SER A 52 -15.71 -6.38 6.62
N SER A 53 -15.38 -5.18 6.16
CA SER A 53 -15.63 -4.74 4.79
C SER A 53 -14.43 -3.97 4.28
N ALA A 54 -14.08 -4.17 3.01
CA ALA A 54 -12.96 -3.47 2.40
C ALA A 54 -13.11 -3.35 0.89
N GLN A 55 -12.43 -2.35 0.34
CA GLN A 55 -12.05 -2.27 -1.07
C GLN A 55 -10.54 -2.47 -1.18
N LEU A 56 -10.08 -3.11 -2.25
CA LEU A 56 -8.68 -3.36 -2.46
C LEU A 56 -8.26 -3.26 -3.92
N ALA A 57 -6.98 -3.00 -4.13
CA ALA A 57 -6.34 -3.06 -5.43
C ALA A 57 -4.96 -3.73 -5.31
N MET A 58 -4.66 -4.67 -6.21
CA MET A 58 -3.34 -5.27 -6.35
C MET A 58 -2.62 -4.61 -7.51
N LEU A 59 -1.43 -4.07 -7.23
CA LEU A 59 -0.60 -3.36 -8.20
C LEU A 59 0.68 -4.14 -8.48
N ARG A 60 1.03 -4.34 -9.75
CA ARG A 60 2.33 -4.87 -10.15
C ARG A 60 3.39 -3.79 -10.03
N ALA A 61 4.41 -4.04 -9.22
CA ALA A 61 5.54 -3.15 -8.97
C ALA A 61 6.84 -3.85 -9.41
N GLY A 62 7.05 -3.93 -10.73
CA GLY A 62 8.21 -4.61 -11.30
C GLY A 62 8.25 -6.11 -10.97
N ASN A 63 9.12 -6.49 -10.04
CA ASN A 63 9.37 -7.88 -9.64
C ASN A 63 8.43 -8.41 -8.53
N THR A 64 7.64 -7.54 -7.91
CA THR A 64 6.70 -7.89 -6.83
C THR A 64 5.36 -7.16 -7.01
N PHE A 65 4.48 -7.24 -6.01
CA PHE A 65 3.21 -6.52 -6.00
C PHE A 65 3.03 -5.69 -4.72
N ILE A 66 2.22 -4.64 -4.81
CA ILE A 66 1.68 -3.91 -3.66
C ILE A 66 0.17 -4.17 -3.62
N GLU A 67 -0.32 -4.58 -2.46
CA GLU A 67 -1.76 -4.71 -2.21
C GLU A 67 -2.23 -3.54 -1.35
N LEU A 68 -3.17 -2.76 -1.85
CA LEU A 68 -3.75 -1.61 -1.14
C LEU A 68 -5.12 -2.00 -0.60
N PHE A 69 -5.37 -1.75 0.68
CA PHE A 69 -6.67 -1.96 1.33
C PHE A 69 -7.23 -0.66 1.88
N GLN A 70 -8.51 -0.40 1.64
CA GLN A 70 -9.31 0.54 2.41
C GLN A 70 -10.42 -0.21 3.12
N TYR A 71 -10.32 -0.34 4.44
CA TYR A 71 -11.33 -0.96 5.27
C TYR A 71 -12.45 0.02 5.60
N GLY A 72 -13.70 -0.42 5.42
CA GLY A 72 -14.90 0.27 5.88
C GLY A 72 -15.36 -0.20 7.26
N SER A 73 -15.06 -1.45 7.63
CA SER A 73 -15.34 -2.02 8.95
C SER A 73 -14.36 -3.15 9.30
N PRO A 74 -14.03 -3.35 10.59
CA PRO A 74 -14.12 -2.35 11.65
C PRO A 74 -13.32 -1.09 11.30
N ALA A 75 -13.67 0.05 11.90
CA ALA A 75 -12.99 1.31 11.61
C ALA A 75 -11.49 1.20 11.98
N PRO A 76 -10.56 1.42 11.03
CA PRO A 76 -9.14 1.32 11.33
C PRO A 76 -8.69 2.46 12.25
N GLY A 77 -7.67 2.19 13.07
CA GLY A 77 -6.98 3.25 13.81
C GLY A 77 -6.21 4.18 12.85
N PRO A 78 -5.93 5.43 13.26
CA PRO A 78 -5.10 6.32 12.45
C PRO A 78 -3.68 5.76 12.33
N GLY A 79 -3.10 5.86 11.13
CA GLY A 79 -1.67 5.67 10.94
C GLY A 79 -0.89 6.90 11.40
N ASP A 80 0.37 6.70 11.80
CA ASP A 80 1.31 7.79 12.05
C ASP A 80 2.17 8.05 10.80
N PRO A 81 1.99 9.19 10.09
CA PRO A 81 2.78 9.52 8.90
C PRO A 81 4.24 9.87 9.23
N ASP A 82 4.57 10.08 10.50
CA ASP A 82 5.91 10.42 10.99
C ASP A 82 6.48 9.32 11.90
N ARG A 83 5.96 8.08 11.80
CA ARG A 83 6.38 6.93 12.61
C ARG A 83 7.91 6.75 12.57
N PRO A 84 8.62 6.76 13.71
CA PRO A 84 10.08 6.60 13.74
C PRO A 84 10.54 5.27 13.14
N VAL A 85 11.65 5.32 12.38
CA VAL A 85 12.23 4.13 11.73
C VAL A 85 12.78 3.09 12.73
N CYS A 86 13.11 3.52 13.95
CA CYS A 86 13.60 2.63 15.01
C CYS A 86 12.50 1.82 15.71
N ASP A 87 11.22 2.13 15.48
CA ASP A 87 10.11 1.41 16.08
C ASP A 87 9.90 0.05 15.41
N HIS A 88 9.59 -0.97 16.21
CA HIS A 88 9.50 -2.36 15.75
C HIS A 88 8.37 -2.56 14.74
N GLY A 89 8.66 -3.15 13.58
CA GLY A 89 7.69 -3.41 12.52
C GLY A 89 8.30 -3.26 11.11
N ILE A 90 7.46 -3.20 10.08
CA ILE A 90 7.88 -2.83 8.73
C ILE A 90 8.31 -1.37 8.76
N THR A 91 9.53 -1.08 8.31
CA THR A 91 10.09 0.28 8.33
C THR A 91 9.79 1.04 7.05
N HIS A 92 9.95 0.39 5.89
CA HIS A 92 9.69 0.96 4.57
C HIS A 92 9.64 -0.15 3.50
N ILE A 93 9.15 0.21 2.32
CA ILE A 93 9.45 -0.48 1.07
C ILE A 93 10.52 0.32 0.32
N CYS A 94 11.44 -0.37 -0.35
CA CYS A 94 12.52 0.27 -1.11
C CYS A 94 12.27 0.08 -2.61
N LEU A 95 12.31 1.17 -3.37
CA LEU A 95 12.15 1.15 -4.82
C LEU A 95 13.54 1.22 -5.47
N ASP A 96 13.83 0.26 -6.34
CA ASP A 96 15.06 0.26 -7.13
C ASP A 96 14.86 1.10 -8.39
N VAL A 97 15.71 2.11 -8.58
CA VAL A 97 15.60 3.10 -9.66
C VAL A 97 16.95 3.29 -10.34
N THR A 98 16.92 3.60 -11.64
CA THR A 98 18.15 3.77 -12.43
C THR A 98 18.85 5.11 -12.19
N ASP A 99 18.12 6.11 -11.70
CA ASP A 99 18.63 7.46 -11.40
C ASP A 99 17.86 8.03 -10.20
N VAL A 100 18.49 7.99 -9.03
CA VAL A 100 17.87 8.43 -7.78
C VAL A 100 17.72 9.95 -7.70
N ASP A 101 18.63 10.70 -8.31
CA ASP A 101 18.60 12.17 -8.30
C ASP A 101 17.47 12.69 -9.18
N ALA A 102 17.28 12.07 -10.36
CA ALA A 102 16.17 12.39 -11.25
C ALA A 102 14.81 12.06 -10.60
N GLU A 103 14.69 10.90 -9.96
CA GLU A 103 13.46 10.50 -9.27
C GLU A 103 13.16 11.37 -8.06
N TYR A 104 14.18 11.75 -7.28
CA TYR A 104 14.03 12.71 -6.19
C TYR A 104 13.47 14.04 -6.69
N GLN A 105 14.01 14.60 -7.77
CA GLN A 105 13.52 15.86 -8.36
C GLN A 105 12.08 15.73 -8.88
N ARG A 106 11.78 14.66 -9.62
CA ARG A 106 10.45 14.39 -10.19
C ARG A 106 9.39 14.26 -9.11
N LEU A 107 9.67 13.45 -8.08
CA LEU A 107 8.73 13.18 -7.00
C LEU A 107 8.58 14.39 -6.07
N THR A 108 9.64 15.14 -5.82
CA THR A 108 9.57 16.42 -5.09
C THR A 108 8.68 17.42 -5.83
N ALA A 109 8.83 17.54 -7.16
CA ALA A 109 7.99 18.41 -7.98
C ALA A 109 6.51 17.97 -7.99
N ALA A 110 6.24 16.67 -7.79
CA ALA A 110 4.89 16.12 -7.63
C ALA A 110 4.33 16.28 -6.20
N GLY A 111 5.07 16.90 -5.27
CA GLY A 111 4.63 17.17 -3.91
C GLY A 111 4.97 16.06 -2.89
N MET A 112 5.83 15.10 -3.24
CA MET A 112 6.32 14.11 -2.28
C MET A 112 7.22 14.78 -1.22
N ARG A 113 7.03 14.41 0.04
CA ARG A 113 7.88 14.83 1.16
C ARG A 113 9.01 13.82 1.36
N PHE A 114 10.24 14.31 1.40
CA PHE A 114 11.43 13.53 1.73
C PHE A 114 11.96 13.92 3.12
N HIS A 115 12.55 12.96 3.83
CA HIS A 115 13.20 13.23 5.13
C HIS A 115 14.51 13.99 4.98
N CYS A 116 15.22 13.79 3.87
CA CYS A 116 16.44 14.49 3.51
C CYS A 116 16.50 14.72 1.99
N PRO A 117 17.29 15.70 1.53
CA PRO A 117 17.67 15.82 0.13
C PRO A 117 18.44 14.60 -0.39
#